data_AF-A0AAD1W469-F1
#
_entry.id   AF-A0AAD1W469-F1
#
_cell.length_a   1.000
_cell.length_b   1.000
_cell.length_c   1.000
_cell.angle_alpha   90.00
_cell.angle_beta   90.00
_cell.angle_gamma   90.00
#
_symmetry.space_group_name_H-M   'P 1'
#
loop_
_entity.id
_entity.type
_entity.pdbx_description
1 polymer ?
#
loop_
_entity_poly.entity_id
_entity_poly.type
_entity_poly.pdbx_seq_one_letter_code
_entity_poly.pdbx_strand_id
1 'polypeptide(L)'
;MGDFASAHNNMADHVQHLEEKVEKLDAQMADAEDRARRNNIRLRGVPESVQQADLQAYVRGLLRAYAPDIPADMMLIDRIHRIPKPTYLPDSTPRDVLFRAHFFHIKELVLKASRTREKPHEDYPAVKLFNDLSAATLRKRRTFHQVAEALRQHRTKYRWGYPTKMLVQHGGTLRPISTPEEGIKLLKEWNIPIPSTEPHRHPIRKTTQEWSKARKRLI
;
A
#
# COMPACT_ATOMS: atom_id res chain seq x y z
N MET A 1 -37.98 35.90 5.12
CA MET A 1 -37.15 34.93 5.88
C MET A 1 -37.18 33.50 5.31
N GLY A 2 -38.23 33.06 4.60
CA GLY A 2 -38.30 31.70 4.02
C GLY A 2 -37.38 31.41 2.82
N ASP A 3 -37.08 32.41 1.98
CA ASP A 3 -36.24 32.21 0.78
C ASP A 3 -34.77 31.93 1.09
N PHE A 4 -34.22 32.56 2.14
CA PHE A 4 -32.82 32.37 2.53
C PHE A 4 -32.58 30.97 3.11
N ALA A 5 -33.52 30.48 3.93
CA ALA A 5 -33.45 29.12 4.47
C ALA A 5 -33.56 28.06 3.36
N SER A 6 -34.42 28.30 2.36
CA SER A 6 -34.59 27.39 1.22
C SER A 6 -33.34 27.36 0.33
N ALA A 7 -32.74 28.52 0.04
CA ALA A 7 -31.49 28.61 -0.70
C ALA A 7 -30.31 27.94 0.05
N HIS A 8 -30.24 28.12 1.36
CA HIS A 8 -29.23 27.46 2.21
C HIS A 8 -29.37 25.94 2.17
N ASN A 9 -30.58 25.41 2.30
CA ASN A 9 -30.82 23.96 2.26
C ASN A 9 -30.47 23.37 0.88
N ASN A 10 -30.88 24.02 -0.20
CA ASN A 10 -30.51 23.58 -1.56
C ASN A 10 -28.99 23.57 -1.77
N MET A 11 -28.28 24.56 -1.21
CA MET A 11 -26.82 24.60 -1.30
C MET A 11 -26.18 23.51 -0.45
N ALA A 12 -26.69 23.24 0.74
CA ALA A 12 -26.21 22.13 1.58
C ALA A 12 -26.40 20.77 0.89
N ASP A 13 -27.58 20.53 0.29
CA ASP A 13 -27.86 19.31 -0.46
C ASP A 13 -26.93 19.17 -1.68
N HIS A 14 -26.66 20.27 -2.38
CA HIS A 14 -25.75 20.25 -3.53
C HIS A 14 -24.30 19.97 -3.11
N VAL A 15 -23.84 20.55 -2.00
CA VAL A 15 -22.52 20.28 -1.43
C VAL A 15 -22.41 18.81 -1.04
N GLN A 16 -23.39 18.26 -0.32
CA GLN A 16 -23.40 16.84 0.05
C GLN A 16 -23.36 15.94 -1.20
N HIS A 17 -24.17 16.24 -2.22
CA HIS A 17 -24.17 15.48 -3.46
C HIS A 17 -22.81 15.51 -4.19
N LEU A 18 -22.14 16.67 -4.18
CA LEU A 18 -20.81 16.82 -4.77
C LEU A 18 -19.75 16.05 -3.96
N GLU A 19 -19.82 16.08 -2.63
CA GLU A 19 -18.93 15.31 -1.76
C GLU A 19 -19.06 13.80 -2.03
N GLU A 20 -20.27 13.28 -2.07
CA GLU A 20 -20.55 11.87 -2.41
C GLU A 20 -20.01 11.49 -3.80
N LYS A 21 -20.17 12.39 -4.78
CA LYS A 21 -19.67 12.17 -6.14
C LYS A 21 -18.14 12.16 -6.19
N VAL A 22 -17.48 13.05 -5.45
CA VAL A 22 -16.02 13.09 -5.34
C VAL A 22 -15.50 11.81 -4.70
N GLU A 23 -16.09 11.36 -3.60
CA GLU A 23 -15.70 10.10 -2.94
C GLU A 23 -15.84 8.89 -3.88
N LYS A 24 -16.93 8.84 -4.66
CA LYS A 24 -17.15 7.78 -5.63
C LYS A 24 -16.10 7.79 -6.74
N LEU A 25 -15.77 8.97 -7.28
CA LEU A 25 -14.75 9.11 -8.32
C LEU A 25 -13.37 8.73 -7.80
N ASP A 26 -13.00 9.17 -6.59
CA ASP A 26 -11.75 8.80 -5.93
C ASP A 26 -11.63 7.29 -5.74
N ALA A 27 -12.71 6.63 -5.34
CA ALA A 27 -12.74 5.17 -5.21
C ALA A 27 -12.55 4.47 -6.56
N GLN A 28 -13.22 4.95 -7.62
CA GLN A 28 -13.09 4.40 -8.96
C GLN A 28 -11.69 4.61 -9.56
N MET A 29 -11.09 5.78 -9.34
CA MET A 29 -9.72 6.07 -9.78
C MET A 29 -8.70 5.16 -9.07
N ALA A 30 -8.81 5.01 -7.75
CA ALA A 30 -7.93 4.12 -6.99
C ALA A 30 -8.04 2.65 -7.47
N ASP A 31 -9.25 2.19 -7.74
CA ASP A 31 -9.54 0.85 -8.23
C ASP A 31 -9.01 0.61 -9.65
N ALA A 32 -9.15 1.60 -10.54
CA ALA A 32 -8.57 1.56 -11.89
C ALA A 32 -7.03 1.51 -11.85
N GLU A 33 -6.40 2.34 -11.02
CA GLU A 33 -4.94 2.34 -10.83
C GLU A 33 -4.44 0.99 -10.30
N ASP A 34 -5.10 0.45 -9.28
CA ASP A 34 -4.71 -0.83 -8.68
C ASP A 34 -4.84 -1.99 -9.69
N ARG A 35 -5.90 -2.01 -10.52
CA ARG A 35 -6.05 -3.01 -11.58
C ARG A 35 -4.95 -2.90 -12.64
N ALA A 36 -4.55 -1.69 -13.01
CA ALA A 36 -3.45 -1.47 -13.95
C ALA A 36 -2.10 -1.95 -13.38
N ARG A 37 -1.92 -1.86 -12.05
CA ARG A 37 -0.70 -2.25 -11.33
C ARG A 37 -0.71 -3.69 -10.81
N ARG A 38 -1.78 -4.46 -11.00
CA ARG A 38 -1.96 -5.80 -10.37
C ARG A 38 -0.84 -6.81 -10.62
N ASN A 39 -0.16 -6.69 -11.76
CA ASN A 39 0.96 -7.55 -12.15
C ASN A 39 2.34 -7.02 -11.68
N ASN A 40 2.38 -5.83 -11.09
CA ASN A 40 3.60 -5.23 -10.61
C ASN A 40 3.95 -5.75 -9.21
N ILE A 41 5.23 -5.98 -8.98
CA ILE A 41 5.81 -6.27 -7.67
C ILE A 41 6.85 -5.19 -7.36
N ARG A 42 6.77 -4.66 -6.14
CA ARG A 42 7.73 -3.71 -5.59
C ARG A 42 8.71 -4.44 -4.68
N LEU A 43 9.98 -4.39 -5.04
CA LEU A 43 11.11 -4.92 -4.27
C LEU A 43 11.72 -3.81 -3.43
N ARG A 44 11.89 -4.08 -2.14
CA ARG A 44 12.60 -3.20 -1.20
C ARG A 44 13.86 -3.87 -0.70
N GLY A 45 14.94 -3.12 -0.56
CA GLY A 45 16.21 -3.61 -0.02
C GLY A 45 17.15 -4.25 -1.05
N VAL A 46 16.91 -4.00 -2.34
CA VAL A 46 17.86 -4.38 -3.40
C VAL A 46 19.08 -3.44 -3.32
N PRO A 47 20.31 -3.96 -3.11
CA PRO A 47 21.51 -3.13 -3.01
C PRO A 47 21.69 -2.22 -4.23
N GLU A 48 22.12 -0.97 -4.02
CA GLU A 48 22.38 -0.02 -5.13
C GLU A 48 23.59 -0.45 -6.01
N SER A 49 24.44 -1.35 -5.51
CA SER A 49 25.51 -1.95 -6.31
C SER A 49 24.99 -2.73 -7.53
N VAL A 50 23.76 -3.26 -7.46
CA VAL A 50 23.11 -3.92 -8.59
C VAL A 50 22.64 -2.85 -9.58
N GLN A 51 23.36 -2.72 -10.70
CA GLN A 51 23.05 -1.73 -11.73
C GLN A 51 21.79 -2.09 -12.50
N GLN A 52 21.25 -1.11 -13.22
CA GLN A 52 20.01 -1.28 -14.00
C GLN A 52 20.09 -2.41 -15.03
N ALA A 53 21.28 -2.64 -15.62
CA ALA A 53 21.52 -3.74 -16.57
C ALA A 53 21.45 -5.12 -15.90
N ASP A 54 21.87 -5.23 -14.64
CA ASP A 54 21.94 -6.50 -13.91
C ASP A 54 20.65 -6.84 -13.17
N LEU A 55 19.74 -5.88 -13.00
CA LEU A 55 18.48 -6.06 -12.27
C LEU A 55 17.67 -7.24 -12.79
N GLN A 56 17.62 -7.45 -14.10
CA GLN A 56 16.85 -8.56 -14.66
C GLN A 56 17.41 -9.91 -14.24
N ALA A 57 18.73 -10.08 -14.29
CA ALA A 57 19.40 -11.31 -13.84
C ALA A 57 19.24 -11.50 -12.33
N TYR A 58 19.44 -10.43 -11.55
CA TYR A 58 19.26 -10.43 -10.10
C TYR A 58 17.85 -10.84 -9.68
N VAL A 59 16.82 -10.25 -10.30
CA VAL A 59 15.43 -10.57 -9.97
C VAL A 59 15.07 -11.99 -10.41
N ARG A 60 15.56 -12.47 -11.57
CA ARG A 60 15.36 -13.88 -11.94
C ARG A 60 15.97 -14.84 -10.91
N GLY A 61 17.16 -14.54 -10.40
CA GLY A 61 17.80 -15.30 -9.30
C GLY A 61 16.94 -15.27 -8.03
N LEU A 62 16.48 -14.09 -7.61
CA LEU A 62 15.59 -13.89 -6.47
C LEU A 62 14.29 -14.69 -6.60
N LEU A 63 13.65 -14.68 -7.78
CA LEU A 63 12.40 -15.40 -8.01
C LEU A 63 12.58 -16.91 -7.91
N ARG A 64 13.66 -17.47 -8.48
CA ARG A 64 14.01 -18.89 -8.36
C ARG A 64 14.30 -19.28 -6.92
N ALA A 65 15.04 -18.43 -6.21
CA ALA A 65 15.34 -18.61 -4.80
C ALA A 65 14.07 -18.62 -3.93
N TYR A 66 13.08 -17.77 -4.26
CA TYR A 66 11.85 -17.63 -3.47
C TYR A 66 10.81 -18.70 -3.78
N ALA A 67 10.69 -19.10 -5.05
CA ALA A 67 9.71 -20.06 -5.53
C ALA A 67 10.37 -21.08 -6.48
N PRO A 68 11.17 -22.02 -5.96
CA PRO A 68 11.91 -22.99 -6.77
C PRO A 68 10.99 -23.96 -7.54
N ASP A 69 9.77 -24.18 -7.04
CA ASP A 69 8.78 -25.07 -7.66
C ASP A 69 8.16 -24.48 -8.94
N ILE A 70 8.36 -23.18 -9.20
CA ILE A 70 7.82 -22.51 -10.37
C ILE A 70 8.82 -22.66 -11.53
N PRO A 71 8.39 -23.16 -12.70
CA PRO A 71 9.24 -23.25 -13.88
C PRO A 71 9.81 -21.89 -14.32
N ALA A 72 11.09 -21.87 -14.72
CA ALA A 72 11.82 -20.64 -15.05
C ALA A 72 11.30 -19.92 -16.31
N ASP A 73 10.72 -20.67 -17.25
CA ASP A 73 10.00 -20.21 -18.44
C ASP A 73 8.71 -19.46 -18.08
N MET A 74 8.09 -19.75 -16.93
CA MET A 74 6.93 -19.02 -16.42
C MET A 74 7.30 -17.73 -15.66
N MET A 75 8.57 -17.58 -15.25
CA MET A 75 9.08 -16.39 -14.55
C MET A 75 9.46 -15.25 -15.51
N LEU A 76 8.55 -14.88 -16.41
CA LEU A 76 8.77 -13.79 -17.38
C LEU A 76 8.55 -12.42 -16.74
N ILE A 77 9.47 -11.50 -17.05
CA ILE A 77 9.47 -10.12 -16.57
C ILE A 77 9.29 -9.21 -17.79
N ASP A 78 8.19 -8.45 -17.82
CA ASP A 78 7.89 -7.53 -18.93
C ASP A 78 8.76 -6.27 -18.84
N ARG A 79 8.89 -5.71 -17.63
CA ARG A 79 9.60 -4.46 -17.36
C ARG A 79 10.20 -4.49 -15.97
N ILE A 80 11.37 -3.86 -15.80
CA ILE A 80 12.05 -3.72 -14.51
C ILE A 80 12.83 -2.41 -14.46
N HIS A 81 12.70 -1.67 -13.37
CA HIS A 81 13.45 -0.42 -13.15
C HIS A 81 13.48 -0.01 -11.68
N ARG A 82 14.49 0.76 -11.30
CA ARG A 82 14.50 1.47 -10.01
C ARG A 82 13.51 2.63 -10.05
N ILE A 83 12.79 2.82 -8.94
CA ILE A 83 11.89 3.96 -8.77
C ILE A 83 12.52 5.01 -7.85
N PRO A 84 12.23 6.31 -8.07
CA PRO A 84 12.71 7.37 -7.20
C PRO A 84 12.31 7.12 -5.75
N LYS A 85 13.26 7.39 -4.85
CA LYS A 85 13.03 7.32 -3.41
C LYS A 85 12.37 8.63 -2.93
N PRO A 86 11.38 8.57 -2.03
CA PRO A 86 10.88 9.76 -1.37
C PRO A 86 11.97 10.51 -0.59
N THR A 87 11.94 11.84 -0.64
CA THR A 87 12.94 12.72 0.01
C THR A 87 13.02 12.57 1.54
N TYR A 88 11.96 12.06 2.18
CA TYR A 88 11.97 11.85 3.63
C TYR A 88 12.76 10.63 4.09
N LEU A 89 13.15 9.73 3.17
CA LEU A 89 13.95 8.56 3.50
C LEU A 89 15.45 8.90 3.49
N PRO A 90 16.25 8.37 4.43
CA PRO A 90 17.69 8.60 4.47
C PRO A 90 18.37 8.24 3.15
N ASP A 91 19.41 8.97 2.76
CA ASP A 91 20.15 8.72 1.51
C ASP A 91 20.75 7.31 1.43
N SER A 92 21.11 6.74 2.57
CA SER A 92 21.58 5.35 2.71
C SER A 92 20.53 4.29 2.37
N THR A 93 19.23 4.64 2.37
CA THR A 93 18.16 3.69 2.02
C THR A 93 18.20 3.41 0.50
N PRO A 94 18.34 2.15 0.07
CA PRO A 94 18.33 1.79 -1.34
C PRO A 94 16.98 2.14 -1.99
N ARG A 95 17.00 2.54 -3.27
CA ARG A 95 15.79 2.72 -4.08
C ARG A 95 15.07 1.39 -4.23
N ASP A 96 13.75 1.46 -4.13
CA ASP A 96 12.90 0.32 -4.43
C ASP A 96 13.01 0.01 -5.94
N VAL A 97 12.89 -1.27 -6.31
CA VAL A 97 12.82 -1.73 -7.69
C VAL A 97 11.38 -2.13 -7.99
N LEU A 98 10.83 -1.66 -9.09
CA LEU A 98 9.52 -2.05 -9.57
C LEU A 98 9.70 -2.94 -10.81
N PHE A 99 9.10 -4.13 -10.78
CA PHE A 99 9.02 -4.98 -11.96
C PHE A 99 7.60 -5.46 -12.21
N ARG A 100 7.30 -5.75 -13.48
CA ARG A 100 6.03 -6.31 -13.91
C ARG A 100 6.24 -7.78 -14.29
N ALA A 101 5.56 -8.67 -13.58
CA ALA A 101 5.47 -10.07 -13.96
C ALA A 101 4.50 -10.23 -15.14
N HIS A 102 4.84 -11.10 -16.08
CA HIS A 102 3.98 -11.37 -17.23
C HIS A 102 2.65 -12.00 -16.79
N PHE A 103 2.73 -13.09 -16.01
CA PHE A 103 1.57 -13.83 -15.53
C PHE A 103 1.16 -13.42 -14.12
N PHE A 104 -0.11 -13.05 -13.95
CA PHE A 104 -0.67 -12.64 -12.66
C PHE A 104 -0.57 -13.76 -11.60
N HIS A 105 -0.87 -15.01 -11.97
CA HIS A 105 -0.84 -16.12 -11.03
C HIS A 105 0.57 -16.39 -10.49
N ILE A 106 1.61 -16.28 -11.34
CA ILE A 106 3.01 -16.46 -10.95
C ILE A 106 3.40 -15.39 -9.93
N LYS A 107 3.00 -14.14 -10.17
CA LYS A 107 3.20 -13.04 -9.22
C LYS A 107 2.55 -13.31 -7.86
N GLU A 108 1.34 -13.86 -7.82
CA GLU A 108 0.67 -14.22 -6.57
C GLU A 108 1.36 -15.38 -5.84
N LEU A 109 1.83 -16.41 -6.58
CA LEU A 109 2.60 -17.51 -5.99
C LEU A 109 3.92 -17.03 -5.38
N VAL A 110 4.67 -16.20 -6.09
CA VAL A 110 5.93 -15.62 -5.59
C VAL A 110 5.68 -14.76 -4.34
N LEU A 111 4.65 -13.90 -4.36
CA LEU A 111 4.29 -13.10 -3.19
C LEU A 111 3.86 -13.95 -2.00
N LYS A 112 3.14 -15.06 -2.25
CA LYS A 112 2.76 -16.02 -1.20
C LYS A 112 4.01 -16.69 -0.63
N ALA A 113 4.89 -17.20 -1.49
CA ALA A 113 6.15 -17.83 -1.08
C ALA A 113 7.02 -16.87 -0.25
N SER A 114 7.09 -15.60 -0.64
CA SER A 114 7.80 -14.56 0.14
C SER A 114 7.20 -14.32 1.53
N ARG A 115 5.89 -14.48 1.72
CA ARG A 115 5.20 -14.22 3.01
C ARG A 115 5.19 -15.43 3.93
N THR A 116 5.20 -16.64 3.38
CA THR A 116 5.16 -17.88 4.15
C THR A 116 6.53 -18.24 4.72
N ARG A 117 7.61 -17.68 4.18
CA ARG A 117 8.97 -17.83 4.74
C ARG A 117 9.06 -17.22 6.13
N GLU A 118 9.55 -18.01 7.08
CA GLU A 118 9.78 -17.55 8.45
C GLU A 118 11.06 -16.70 8.58
N LYS A 119 12.07 -17.01 7.75
CA LYS A 119 13.37 -16.34 7.74
C LYS A 119 13.63 -15.68 6.38
N PRO A 120 14.38 -14.55 6.36
CA PRO A 120 14.90 -13.99 5.12
C PRO A 120 15.74 -15.01 4.36
N HIS A 121 15.80 -14.86 3.03
CA HIS A 121 16.66 -15.71 2.21
C HIS A 121 18.14 -15.38 2.47
N GLU A 122 19.00 -16.40 2.49
CA GLU A 122 20.44 -16.24 2.78
C GLU A 122 21.13 -15.32 1.76
N ASP A 123 20.91 -15.55 0.46
CA ASP A 123 21.44 -14.69 -0.61
C ASP A 123 20.75 -13.32 -0.73
N TYR A 124 19.54 -13.19 -0.19
CA TYR A 124 18.70 -11.99 -0.36
C TYR A 124 18.11 -11.51 0.99
N PRO A 125 18.93 -11.29 2.03
CA PRO A 125 18.45 -11.15 3.41
C PRO A 125 17.69 -9.83 3.64
N ALA A 126 18.01 -8.80 2.86
CA ALA A 126 17.37 -7.50 2.94
C ALA A 126 16.14 -7.36 2.03
N VAL A 127 15.90 -8.30 1.11
CA VAL A 127 14.92 -8.13 0.04
C VAL A 127 13.50 -8.50 0.49
N LYS A 128 12.58 -7.55 0.36
CA LYS A 128 11.15 -7.72 0.68
C LYS A 128 10.29 -7.45 -0.55
N LEU A 129 9.31 -8.33 -0.80
CA LEU A 129 8.38 -8.21 -1.92
C LEU A 129 7.04 -7.65 -1.45
N PHE A 130 6.54 -6.65 -2.16
CA PHE A 130 5.27 -6.01 -1.89
C PHE A 130 4.41 -5.90 -3.15
N ASN A 131 3.09 -5.81 -2.95
CA ASN A 131 2.18 -5.37 -4.00
C ASN A 131 2.43 -3.90 -4.33
N ASP A 132 2.42 -3.55 -5.62
CA ASP A 132 2.35 -2.17 -6.06
C ASP A 132 0.89 -1.69 -6.02
N LEU A 133 0.59 -0.81 -5.08
CA LEU A 133 -0.76 -0.29 -4.83
C LEU A 133 -0.77 1.22 -5.04
N SER A 134 -1.93 1.74 -5.41
CA SER A 134 -2.19 3.17 -5.53
C SER A 134 -1.93 3.89 -4.21
N ALA A 135 -1.62 5.18 -4.31
CA ALA A 135 -1.39 6.00 -3.13
C ALA A 135 -2.64 6.07 -2.24
N ALA A 136 -3.83 6.11 -2.84
CA ALA A 136 -5.10 6.11 -2.12
C ALA A 136 -5.29 4.82 -1.30
N THR A 137 -5.07 3.65 -1.91
CA THR A 137 -5.15 2.35 -1.23
C THR A 137 -4.12 2.25 -0.11
N LEU A 138 -2.89 2.71 -0.33
CA LEU A 138 -1.85 2.74 0.71
C LEU A 138 -2.21 3.68 1.86
N ARG A 139 -2.77 4.87 1.59
CA ARG A 139 -3.25 5.80 2.63
C ARG A 139 -4.34 5.15 3.48
N LYS A 140 -5.33 4.52 2.84
CA LYS A 140 -6.39 3.78 3.54
C LYS A 140 -5.83 2.62 4.36
N ARG A 141 -4.82 1.88 3.90
CA ARG A 141 -4.18 0.84 4.73
C ARG A 141 -3.41 1.38 5.93
N ARG A 142 -2.85 2.59 5.84
CA ARG A 142 -2.15 3.23 6.96
C ARG A 142 -3.09 3.59 8.11
N THR A 143 -4.39 3.79 7.88
CA THR A 143 -5.34 4.08 8.97
C THR A 143 -5.46 2.90 9.95
N PHE A 144 -5.22 1.68 9.48
CA PHE A 144 -5.17 0.48 10.32
C PHE A 144 -3.82 0.26 11.02
N HIS A 145 -2.89 1.24 11.02
CA HIS A 145 -1.56 1.07 11.60
C HIS A 145 -1.60 0.53 13.03
N GLN A 146 -2.42 1.14 13.88
CA GLN A 146 -2.57 0.73 15.29
C GLN A 146 -3.05 -0.73 15.40
N VAL A 147 -4.02 -1.13 14.57
CA VAL A 147 -4.53 -2.50 14.53
C VAL A 147 -3.46 -3.48 14.06
N ALA A 148 -2.78 -3.17 12.95
CA ALA A 148 -1.71 -4.00 12.40
C ALA A 148 -0.54 -4.16 13.38
N GLU A 149 -0.20 -3.09 14.10
CA GLU A 149 0.86 -3.10 15.10
C GLU A 149 0.52 -4.01 16.29
N ALA A 150 -0.68 -3.88 16.84
CA ALA A 150 -1.16 -4.75 17.90
C ALA A 150 -1.11 -6.23 17.48
N LEU A 151 -1.62 -6.55 16.29
CA LEU A 151 -1.61 -7.91 15.76
C LEU A 151 -0.19 -8.46 15.60
N ARG A 152 0.75 -7.63 15.13
CA ARG A 152 2.16 -8.01 15.00
C ARG A 152 2.83 -8.26 16.35
N GLN A 153 2.58 -7.41 17.35
CA GLN A 153 3.15 -7.54 18.70
C GLN A 153 2.67 -8.83 19.38
N HIS A 154 1.41 -9.21 19.16
CA HIS A 154 0.80 -10.42 19.72
C HIS A 154 0.94 -11.67 18.83
N ARG A 155 1.73 -11.59 17.75
CA ARG A 155 1.95 -12.69 16.78
C ARG A 155 0.64 -13.25 16.18
N THR A 156 -0.40 -12.43 16.13
CA THR A 156 -1.69 -12.77 15.52
C THR A 156 -1.57 -12.67 14.01
N LYS A 157 -1.89 -13.76 13.30
CA LYS A 157 -1.80 -13.80 11.84
C LYS A 157 -2.89 -12.92 11.24
N TYR A 158 -2.50 -12.10 10.26
CA TYR A 158 -3.44 -11.32 9.46
C TYR A 158 -3.00 -11.24 8.00
N ARG A 159 -3.95 -10.95 7.11
CA ARG A 159 -3.68 -10.69 5.70
C ARG A 159 -4.51 -9.52 5.20
N TRP A 160 -3.97 -8.79 4.23
CA TRP A 160 -4.73 -7.75 3.54
C TRP A 160 -5.58 -8.35 2.43
N GLY A 161 -6.89 -8.17 2.52
CA GLY A 161 -7.82 -8.31 1.40
C GLY A 161 -7.86 -7.04 0.54
N TYR A 162 -8.21 -7.21 -0.73
CA TYR A 162 -8.40 -6.09 -1.64
C TYR A 162 -9.78 -5.46 -1.45
N PRO A 163 -9.91 -4.12 -1.53
CA PRO A 163 -8.84 -3.12 -1.62
C PRO A 163 -8.14 -2.89 -0.26
N THR A 164 -8.93 -2.72 0.81
CA THR A 164 -8.47 -2.37 2.16
C THR A 164 -9.21 -3.09 3.28
N LYS A 165 -9.56 -4.37 3.07
CA LYS A 165 -10.05 -5.21 4.16
C LYS A 165 -8.87 -5.87 4.85
N MET A 166 -8.88 -5.97 6.16
CA MET A 166 -7.91 -6.79 6.89
C MET A 166 -8.61 -8.05 7.37
N LEU A 167 -8.02 -9.21 7.09
CA LEU A 167 -8.55 -10.51 7.49
C LEU A 167 -7.65 -11.01 8.61
N VAL A 168 -8.19 -11.04 9.82
CA VAL A 168 -7.46 -11.38 11.04
C VAL A 168 -7.82 -12.80 11.46
N GLN A 169 -6.83 -13.61 11.81
CA GLN A 169 -7.01 -14.99 12.23
C GLN A 169 -6.74 -15.12 13.74
N HIS A 170 -7.75 -15.51 14.50
CA HIS A 170 -7.66 -15.74 15.95
C HIS A 170 -8.52 -16.94 16.34
N GLY A 171 -7.98 -17.85 17.16
CA GLY A 171 -8.69 -19.06 17.60
C GLY A 171 -9.23 -19.93 16.46
N GLY A 172 -8.52 -20.02 15.34
CA GLY A 172 -8.95 -20.77 14.15
C GLY A 172 -10.01 -20.09 13.27
N THR A 173 -10.59 -18.96 13.69
CA THR A 173 -11.59 -18.21 12.91
C THR A 173 -10.95 -17.05 12.15
N LEU A 174 -11.37 -16.85 10.90
CA LEU A 174 -10.98 -15.69 10.09
C LEU A 174 -12.07 -14.61 10.18
N ARG A 175 -11.70 -13.40 10.62
CA ARG A 175 -12.62 -12.26 10.76
C ARG A 175 -12.20 -11.12 9.82
N PRO A 176 -13.08 -10.69 8.89
CA PRO A 176 -12.85 -9.50 8.09
C PRO A 176 -13.15 -8.23 8.91
N ILE A 177 -12.26 -7.25 8.82
CA ILE A 177 -12.48 -5.88 9.29
C ILE A 177 -12.31 -4.92 8.11
N SER A 178 -13.24 -3.99 7.96
CA SER A 178 -13.28 -3.01 6.88
C SER A 178 -12.95 -1.60 7.35
N THR A 179 -12.97 -1.34 8.66
CA THR A 179 -12.57 -0.06 9.27
C THR A 179 -11.58 -0.25 10.43
N PRO A 180 -10.77 0.78 10.75
CA PRO A 180 -9.92 0.76 11.95
C PRO A 180 -10.73 0.60 13.24
N GLU A 181 -11.91 1.20 13.33
CA GLU A 181 -12.80 1.15 14.50
C GLU A 181 -13.30 -0.28 14.77
N GLU A 182 -13.69 -1.00 13.71
CA GLU A 182 -14.01 -2.43 13.80
C GLU A 182 -12.81 -3.25 14.30
N GLY A 183 -11.61 -2.94 13.80
CA GLY A 183 -10.37 -3.58 14.23
C GLY A 183 -10.07 -3.33 15.71
N ILE A 184 -10.21 -2.09 16.17
CA ILE A 184 -10.01 -1.71 17.58
C ILE A 184 -11.01 -2.44 18.48
N LYS A 185 -12.28 -2.51 18.07
CA LYS A 185 -13.31 -3.26 18.80
C LYS A 185 -12.95 -4.74 18.90
N LEU A 186 -12.51 -5.34 17.80
CA LEU A 186 -12.10 -6.74 17.75
C LEU A 186 -10.90 -7.04 18.66
N LEU A 187 -9.91 -6.13 18.72
CA LEU A 187 -8.76 -6.28 19.62
C LEU A 187 -9.19 -6.26 21.10
N LYS A 188 -10.13 -5.39 21.47
CA LYS A 188 -10.72 -5.37 22.82
C LYS A 188 -11.46 -6.67 23.14
N GLU A 189 -12.27 -7.17 22.20
CA GLU A 189 -12.97 -8.46 22.36
C GLU A 189 -12.01 -9.63 22.59
N TRP A 190 -10.79 -9.58 22.03
CA TRP A 190 -9.77 -10.61 22.21
C TRP A 190 -8.77 -10.31 23.31
N ASN A 191 -9.00 -9.27 24.11
CA ASN A 191 -8.12 -8.84 25.18
C ASN A 191 -6.67 -8.60 24.71
N ILE A 192 -6.52 -8.12 23.47
CA ILE A 192 -5.24 -7.72 22.88
C ILE A 192 -5.01 -6.23 23.19
N PRO A 193 -3.96 -5.88 23.94
CA PRO A 193 -3.56 -4.50 24.17
C PRO A 193 -3.44 -3.70 22.87
N ILE A 194 -4.06 -2.52 22.87
CA ILE A 194 -3.90 -1.57 21.77
C ILE A 194 -2.69 -0.71 22.09
N PRO A 195 -1.66 -0.69 21.24
CA PRO A 195 -0.49 0.13 21.49
C PRO A 195 -0.88 1.61 21.50
N SER A 196 -0.38 2.32 22.50
CA SER A 196 -0.40 3.78 22.60
C SER A 196 0.60 4.37 21.59
N THR A 197 0.37 4.16 20.30
CA THR A 197 1.13 4.86 19.26
C THR A 197 0.26 5.95 18.69
N GLU A 198 0.59 7.20 19.01
CA GLU A 198 0.30 8.30 18.09
C GLU A 198 0.85 7.86 16.72
N PRO A 199 0.06 7.92 15.64
CA PRO A 199 0.60 7.61 14.32
C PRO A 199 1.83 8.49 14.13
N HIS A 200 2.97 7.91 13.71
CA HIS A 200 4.11 8.69 13.26
C HIS A 200 3.60 9.66 12.18
N ARG A 201 3.29 10.90 12.60
CA ARG A 201 2.87 11.98 11.73
C ARG A 201 4.10 12.34 10.94
N HIS A 202 4.28 11.71 9.79
CA HIS A 202 5.07 12.34 8.75
C HIS A 202 4.36 13.66 8.44
N PRO A 203 5.07 14.81 8.48
CA PRO A 203 4.45 16.09 8.28
C PRO A 203 3.68 16.02 6.96
N ILE A 204 2.36 16.17 7.05
CA ILE A 204 1.55 16.52 5.89
C ILE A 204 2.17 17.82 5.41
N ARG A 205 2.73 17.84 4.19
CA ARG A 205 3.00 19.11 3.53
C ARG A 205 1.66 19.84 3.55
N LYS A 206 1.56 20.89 4.36
CA LYS A 206 0.46 21.84 4.27
C LYS A 206 0.47 22.31 2.82
N THR A 207 -0.45 21.82 2.00
CA THR A 207 -0.80 22.48 0.75
C THR A 207 -1.58 23.72 1.16
N THR A 208 -0.86 24.71 1.67
CA THR A 208 -1.40 26.02 1.98
C THR A 208 -0.40 27.01 1.40
N GLN A 209 -0.91 27.82 0.47
CA GLN A 209 -0.27 28.95 -0.22
C GLN A 209 0.81 28.62 -1.26
N GLU A 210 0.41 28.61 -2.53
CA GLU A 210 0.94 29.59 -3.50
C GLU A 210 0.11 29.62 -4.81
N TRP A 211 -1.19 29.91 -4.72
CA TRP A 211 -2.01 30.33 -5.88
C TRP A 211 -2.25 31.85 -5.91
N SER A 212 -1.58 32.64 -5.04
CA SER A 212 -1.74 34.11 -4.99
C SER A 212 -0.57 34.92 -5.56
N LYS A 213 0.46 34.29 -6.13
CA LYS A 213 1.61 35.01 -6.74
C LYS A 213 1.66 35.00 -8.26
N ALA A 214 0.65 34.42 -8.94
CA ALA A 214 0.56 34.42 -10.40
C ALA A 214 -0.18 35.63 -11.00
N ARG A 215 -0.52 36.67 -10.22
CA ARG A 215 -1.28 37.84 -10.71
C ARG A 215 -0.56 39.19 -10.64
N LYS A 216 0.75 39.21 -10.38
CA LYS A 216 1.58 40.45 -10.37
C LYS A 216 2.84 40.37 -11.24
N ARG A 217 2.75 39.69 -12.38
CA ARG A 217 3.70 39.83 -13.50
C ARG A 217 2.91 39.80 -14.80
N LEU A 218 2.20 40.89 -15.05
CA LEU A 218 1.62 41.31 -16.33
C LEU A 218 0.89 42.62 -16.01
N ILE A 219 1.68 43.69 -15.83
CA ILE A 219 1.47 45.10 -16.21
C ILE A 219 2.89 45.68 -16.21
#